data_AF-I1CIZ5-F1
#
_entry.id   AF-I1CIZ5-F1
#
_cell.length_a   1.000
_cell.length_b   1.000
_cell.length_c   1.000
_cell.angle_alpha   90.00
_cell.angle_beta   90.00
_cell.angle_gamma   90.00
#
_symmetry.space_group_name_H-M   'P 1'
#
loop_
_entity.id
_entity.type
_entity.pdbx_description
1 polymer ?
#
loop_
_entity_poly.entity_id
_entity_poly.type
_entity_poly.pdbx_seq_one_letter_code
_entity_poly.pdbx_strand_id
1 'polypeptide(L)'
;MDLRVVRDVISKINKRKEENTANAETAKLDASIGKIDNDRCKLLLESKCVLDRLINVTRDDTIVVCALQLAGLQATLISLVLEADGLYVALNEASASLPTSESDLKSL
;
A
#
# COMPACT_ATOMS: atom_id res chain seq x y z
N MET A 1 -2.19 -13.75 43.57
CA MET A 1 -2.32 -13.66 42.11
C MET A 1 -1.02 -13.12 41.56
N ASP A 2 -0.39 -13.82 40.61
CA ASP A 2 0.87 -13.40 40.00
C ASP A 2 0.61 -12.27 38.99
N LEU A 3 1.27 -11.12 39.18
CA LEU A 3 1.12 -9.92 38.36
C LEU A 3 1.55 -10.17 36.90
N ARG A 4 2.37 -11.20 36.64
CA ARG A 4 2.78 -11.61 35.29
C ARG A 4 1.60 -12.14 34.47
N VAL A 5 0.73 -12.92 35.11
CA VAL A 5 -0.46 -13.49 34.47
C VAL A 5 -1.43 -12.38 34.05
N VAL A 6 -1.58 -11.34 34.89
CA VAL A 6 -2.43 -10.18 34.58
C VAL A 6 -1.86 -9.39 33.40
N ARG A 7 -0.55 -9.17 33.35
CA ARG A 7 0.13 -8.48 32.24
C ARG A 7 0.01 -9.24 30.92
N ASP A 8 0.15 -10.56 30.94
CA ASP A 8 0.05 -11.39 29.74
C ASP A 8 -1.38 -11.45 29.20
N VAL A 9 -2.37 -11.48 30.09
CA VAL A 9 -3.78 -11.42 29.71
C VAL A 9 -4.12 -10.07 29.09
N ILE A 10 -3.68 -8.95 29.70
CA ILE A 10 -3.87 -7.61 29.14
C ILE A 10 -3.16 -7.46 27.79
N SER A 11 -1.94 -7.98 27.65
CA SER A 11 -1.18 -7.92 26.40
C SER A 11 -1.87 -8.70 25.28
N LYS A 12 -2.43 -9.88 25.59
CA LYS A 12 -3.22 -10.68 24.64
C LYS A 12 -4.54 -9.99 24.27
N ILE A 13 -5.20 -9.32 25.22
CA ILE A 13 -6.42 -8.54 24.97
C ILE A 13 -6.11 -7.35 24.07
N ASN A 14 -5.02 -6.62 24.35
CA ASN A 14 -4.58 -5.48 23.54
C ASN A 14 -4.20 -5.92 22.12
N LYS A 15 -3.46 -7.03 21.98
CA LYS A 15 -3.12 -7.60 20.67
C LYS A 15 -4.37 -8.03 19.89
N ARG A 16 -5.32 -8.71 20.54
CA ARG A 16 -6.61 -9.03 19.92
C ARG A 16 -7.43 -7.80 19.56
N LYS A 17 -7.32 -6.72 20.34
CA LYS A 17 -8.00 -5.46 20.08
C LYS A 17 -7.38 -4.75 18.88
N GLU A 18 -6.05 -4.75 18.76
CA GLU A 18 -5.31 -4.26 17.58
C GLU A 18 -5.63 -5.07 16.32
N GLU A 19 -5.60 -6.41 16.42
CA GLU A 19 -6.00 -7.32 15.35
C GLU A 19 -7.46 -7.09 14.93
N ASN A 20 -8.36 -6.88 15.89
CA ASN A 20 -9.77 -6.59 15.62
C ASN A 20 -10.00 -5.18 15.06
N THR A 21 -9.22 -4.18 15.45
CA THR A 21 -9.29 -2.84 14.84
C THR A 21 -8.73 -2.86 13.42
N ALA A 22 -7.62 -3.56 13.18
CA ALA A 22 -7.10 -3.76 11.84
C ALA A 22 -8.14 -4.50 10.97
N ASN A 23 -8.74 -5.58 11.47
CA ASN A 23 -9.79 -6.30 10.78
C ASN A 23 -11.07 -5.46 10.60
N ALA A 24 -11.43 -4.59 11.54
CA ALA A 24 -12.58 -3.70 11.42
C ALA A 24 -12.34 -2.55 10.43
N GLU A 25 -11.09 -2.09 10.29
CA GLU A 25 -10.69 -1.15 9.23
C GLU A 25 -10.70 -1.84 7.86
N THR A 26 -10.25 -3.10 7.77
CA THR A 26 -10.38 -3.92 6.56
C THR A 26 -11.85 -4.24 6.21
N ALA A 27 -12.70 -4.46 7.24
CA ALA A 27 -14.13 -4.77 7.07
C ALA A 27 -15.00 -3.54 6.79
N LYS A 28 -14.49 -2.32 6.99
CA LYS A 28 -15.04 -1.12 6.34
C LYS A 28 -14.61 -1.13 4.88
N LEU A 29 -15.20 -2.08 4.15
CA LEU A 29 -15.09 -2.42 2.73
C LEU A 29 -15.52 -1.28 1.78
N ASP A 30 -15.23 -0.04 2.13
CA ASP A 30 -15.29 1.13 1.28
C ASP A 30 -14.44 2.22 1.92
N ALA A 31 -13.11 2.09 1.81
CA ALA A 31 -12.34 3.32 1.65
C ALA A 31 -12.97 4.00 0.43
N SER A 32 -13.70 5.11 0.64
CA SER A 32 -14.40 5.76 -0.46
C SER A 32 -13.44 5.94 -1.63
N ILE A 33 -13.93 5.82 -2.86
CA ILE A 33 -13.13 5.97 -4.08
C ILE A 33 -12.21 7.21 -3.96
N GLY A 34 -12.73 8.30 -3.39
CA GLY A 34 -11.96 9.51 -3.12
C GLY A 34 -10.74 9.35 -2.19
N LYS A 35 -10.77 8.46 -1.19
CA LYS A 35 -9.58 8.15 -0.37
C LYS A 35 -8.53 7.38 -1.18
N ILE A 36 -8.98 6.37 -1.92
CA ILE A 36 -8.10 5.55 -2.76
C ILE A 36 -7.41 6.43 -3.81
N ASP A 37 -8.18 7.31 -4.47
CA ASP A 37 -7.66 8.25 -5.45
C ASP A 37 -6.71 9.27 -4.81
N ASN A 38 -7.08 9.84 -3.66
CA ASN A 38 -6.23 10.79 -2.95
C ASN A 38 -4.90 10.16 -2.51
N ASP A 39 -4.93 8.93 -2.00
CA ASP A 39 -3.72 8.22 -1.61
C ASP A 39 -2.87 7.82 -2.83
N ARG A 40 -3.52 7.45 -3.95
CA ARG A 40 -2.84 7.24 -5.24
C ARG A 40 -2.15 8.52 -5.72
N CYS A 41 -2.82 9.68 -5.62
CA CYS A 41 -2.24 10.97 -5.99
C CYS A 41 -1.01 11.31 -5.13
N LYS A 42 -1.09 11.12 -3.81
CA LYS A 42 0.07 11.33 -2.92
C LYS A 42 1.23 10.43 -3.30
N LEU A 43 0.96 9.15 -3.52
CA LEU A 43 1.97 8.17 -3.91
C LEU A 43 2.69 8.60 -5.20
N LEU A 44 1.94 9.02 -6.22
CA LEU A 44 2.52 9.49 -7.48
C LEU A 44 3.34 10.78 -7.31
N LEU A 45 2.90 11.71 -6.45
CA LEU A 45 3.65 12.94 -6.17
C LEU A 45 4.97 12.63 -5.45
N GLU A 46 4.96 11.72 -4.48
CA GLU A 46 6.18 11.27 -3.79
C GLU A 46 7.13 10.56 -4.75
N SER A 47 6.62 9.64 -5.57
CA SER A 47 7.39 8.95 -6.60
C SER A 47 7.99 9.92 -7.62
N LYS A 48 7.25 10.96 -8.04
CA LYS A 48 7.77 12.02 -8.88
C LYS A 48 8.94 12.75 -8.21
N CYS A 49 8.79 13.15 -6.95
CA CYS A 49 9.86 13.85 -6.23
C CYS A 49 11.13 13.00 -6.13
N VAL A 50 10.98 11.68 -5.93
CA VAL A 50 12.10 10.73 -5.94
C VAL A 50 12.73 10.67 -7.33
N LEU A 51 11.92 10.49 -8.38
CA LEU A 51 12.39 10.44 -9.75
C LEU A 51 13.15 11.71 -10.14
N ASP A 52 12.58 12.88 -9.87
CA ASP A 52 13.21 14.18 -10.13
C ASP A 52 14.56 14.30 -9.43
N ARG A 53 14.64 13.84 -8.18
CA ARG A 53 15.90 13.87 -7.43
C ARG A 53 16.93 12.92 -8.02
N LEU A 54 16.51 11.72 -8.44
CA LEU A 54 17.40 10.73 -9.05
C LEU A 54 17.92 11.21 -10.41
N ILE A 55 17.05 11.74 -11.28
CA ILE A 55 17.43 12.31 -12.58
C ILE A 55 18.42 13.46 -12.37
N ASN A 56 18.16 14.36 -11.42
CA ASN A 56 19.06 15.49 -11.16
C ASN A 56 20.46 15.05 -10.69
N VAL A 57 20.57 13.94 -9.94
CA VAL A 57 21.84 13.43 -9.44
C VAL A 57 22.59 12.61 -10.51
N THR A 58 21.87 11.78 -11.25
CA THR A 58 22.45 10.80 -12.19
C THR A 58 22.58 11.34 -13.61
N ARG A 59 21.76 12.34 -13.97
CA ARG A 59 21.54 12.81 -15.35
C ARG A 59 21.06 11.70 -16.29
N ASP A 60 20.35 10.71 -15.74
CA ASP A 60 19.78 9.59 -16.47
C ASP A 60 18.25 9.72 -16.44
N ASP A 61 17.65 9.90 -17.62
CA ASP A 61 16.21 10.03 -17.86
C ASP A 61 15.52 8.66 -18.03
N THR A 62 16.28 7.57 -18.08
CA THR A 62 15.74 6.20 -18.20
C THR A 62 15.32 5.58 -16.86
N ILE A 63 15.45 6.34 -15.77
CA ILE A 63 15.15 5.87 -14.42
C ILE A 63 13.64 5.61 -14.27
N VAL A 64 13.34 4.43 -13.73
CA VAL A 64 11.98 4.03 -13.37
C VAL A 64 11.87 3.99 -11.85
N VAL A 65 10.86 4.67 -11.31
CA VAL A 65 10.50 4.60 -9.88
C VAL A 65 9.27 3.73 -9.73
N CYS A 66 9.41 2.62 -9.01
CA CYS A 66 8.29 1.75 -8.67
C CYS A 66 7.63 2.19 -7.35
N ALA A 67 6.31 2.12 -7.32
CA ALA A 67 5.49 2.48 -6.17
C ALA A 67 4.41 1.41 -5.95
N LEU A 68 4.18 1.04 -4.70
CA LEU A 68 3.17 0.03 -4.34
C LEU A 68 1.99 0.70 -3.66
N GLN A 69 0.82 0.65 -4.29
CA GLN A 69 -0.43 1.09 -3.71
C GLN A 69 -1.13 -0.09 -3.02
N LEU A 70 -1.43 0.04 -1.74
CA LEU A 70 -2.25 -0.91 -1.00
C LEU A 70 -3.62 -0.27 -0.73
N ALA A 71 -4.69 -0.90 -1.20
CA ALA A 71 -6.06 -0.45 -1.03
C ALA A 71 -6.92 -1.63 -0.56
N GLY A 72 -7.17 -1.69 0.75
CA GLY A 72 -7.82 -2.84 1.37
C GLY A 72 -7.00 -4.11 1.16
N LEU A 73 -7.60 -5.12 0.53
CA LEU A 73 -6.96 -6.40 0.23
C LEU A 73 -6.30 -6.43 -1.15
N GLN A 74 -6.29 -5.31 -1.87
CA GLN A 74 -5.67 -5.18 -3.18
C GLN A 74 -4.32 -4.45 -3.08
N ALA A 75 -3.33 -4.96 -3.79
CA ALA A 75 -2.05 -4.33 -4.04
C ALA A 75 -1.91 -4.03 -5.53
N THR A 76 -1.48 -2.82 -5.89
CA THR A 76 -1.18 -2.43 -7.27
C THR A 76 0.24 -1.90 -7.33
N LEU A 77 1.07 -2.52 -8.18
CA LEU A 77 2.40 -2.03 -8.49
C LEU A 77 2.30 -1.03 -9.64
N ILE A 78 2.85 0.16 -9.44
CA ILE A 78 2.86 1.25 -10.41
C ILE A 78 4.32 1.60 -10.70
N SER A 79 4.69 1.68 -11.97
CA SER A 79 5.96 2.28 -12.38
C SER A 79 5.74 3.73 -12.80
N LEU A 80 6.72 4.60 -12.53
CA LEU A 80 6.73 5.99 -12.93
C LEU A 80 8.03 6.29 -13.67
N VAL A 81 7.91 6.89 -14.86
CA VAL A 81 9.01 7.27 -15.75
C VAL A 81 8.78 8.68 -16.30
N LEU A 82 9.88 9.38 -16.62
CA LEU A 82 9.85 10.63 -17.37
C LEU A 82 10.00 10.30 -18.86
N GLU A 83 8.91 10.38 -19.62
CA GLU A 83 8.89 10.03 -21.06
C GLU A 83 9.32 11.19 -21.95
N ALA A 84 9.08 12.43 -21.50
CA ALA A 84 9.53 13.65 -22.16
C ALA A 84 9.68 14.75 -21.11
N ASP A 85 10.27 15.89 -21.49
CA ASP A 85 10.47 17.03 -20.60
C ASP A 85 9.17 17.44 -19.88
N GLY A 86 9.10 17.16 -18.58
CA GLY A 86 7.94 17.43 -17.73
C GLY A 86 6.74 16.48 -17.89
N LEU A 87 6.82 15.46 -18.76
CA LEU A 87 5.78 14.46 -18.96
C LEU A 87 6.11 13.17 -18.19
N TYR A 88 5.42 12.98 -17.08
CA TYR A 88 5.53 11.78 -16.25
C TYR A 88 4.43 10.79 -16.62
N VAL A 89 4.83 9.54 -16.88
CA VAL A 89 3.91 8.45 -17.22
C VAL A 89 3.94 7.41 -16.12
N ALA A 90 2.76 7.12 -15.57
CA ALA A 90 2.57 6.09 -14.56
C ALA A 90 1.87 4.88 -15.19
N LEU A 91 2.50 3.71 -15.14
CA LEU A 91 1.94 2.46 -15.68
C LEU A 91 1.57 1.51 -14.53
N ASN A 92 0.38 0.90 -14.60
CA ASN A 92 0.05 -0.21 -13.70
C ASN A 92 0.75 -1.48 -14.21
N GLU A 93 1.80 -1.91 -13.50
CA GLU A 93 2.64 -3.06 -13.88
C GLU A 93 1.99 -4.38 -13.47
N ALA A 94 1.47 -4.43 -12.25
CA ALA A 94 0.89 -5.62 -11.68
C ALA A 94 -0.17 -5.28 -10.65
N SER A 95 -1.06 -6.24 -10.39
CA SER A 95 -2.00 -6.17 -9.30
C SER A 95 -2.16 -7.53 -8.66
N ALA A 96 -2.32 -7.55 -7.36
CA ALA A 96 -2.60 -8.74 -6.57
C ALA A 96 -3.72 -8.44 -5.59
N SER A 97 -4.54 -9.45 -5.29
CA SER A 97 -5.56 -9.36 -4.25
C SER A 97 -5.39 -10.53 -3.30
N LEU A 98 -5.49 -10.27 -2.00
CA LEU A 98 -5.53 -11.33 -1.02
C LEU A 98 -6.85 -12.10 -1.17
N PRO A 99 -6.82 -13.44 -1.13
CA PRO A 99 -8.03 -14.25 -1.21
C PRO A 99 -8.93 -13.95 -0.02
N THR A 100 -10.23 -13.80 -0.30
CA THR A 100 -11.24 -13.45 0.71
C THR A 100 -12.12 -14.63 1.10
N SER A 101 -12.05 -15.71 0.32
CA SER A 101 -12.81 -16.94 0.53
C SER A 101 -11.94 -18.18 0.33
N GLU A 102 -12.35 -19.31 0.91
CA GLU A 102 -11.70 -20.62 0.65
C GLU A 102 -11.74 -21.02 -0.83
N SER A 103 -12.74 -20.55 -1.58
CA SER A 103 -12.83 -20.73 -3.03
C SER A 103 -11.66 -20.08 -3.77
N ASP A 104 -11.26 -18.87 -3.34
CA ASP A 104 -10.16 -18.12 -3.95
C ASP A 104 -8.81 -18.81 -3.70
N LEU A 105 -8.66 -19.49 -2.56
CA LEU A 105 -7.45 -20.25 -2.21
C LEU A 105 -7.27 -21.52 -3.04
N LYS A 106 -8.34 -22.10 -3.59
CA LYS A 106 -8.27 -23.32 -4.43
C LYS A 106 -7.87 -23.02 -5.88
N SER A 107 -7.93 -21.76 -6.29
CA SER A 107 -7.59 -21.28 -7.64
C SER A 107 -6.20 -20.65 -7.75
N LEU A 108 -5.47 -20.54 -6.63
CA LEU A 108 -4.06 -20.12 -6.56
C LEU A 108 -3.12 -21.29 -6.83
#